data_AF-A0A959EUV6-F1
#
_entry.id   AF-A0A959EUV6-F1
#
_cell.length_a   1.000
_cell.length_b   1.000
_cell.length_c   1.000
_cell.angle_alpha   90.00
_cell.angle_beta   90.00
_cell.angle_gamma   90.00
#
_symmetry.space_group_name_H-M   'P 1'
#
loop_
_entity.id
_entity.type
_entity.pdbx_description
1 polymer ?
#
loop_
_entity_poly.entity_id
_entity_poly.type
_entity_poly.pdbx_seq_one_letter_code
_entity_poly.pdbx_strand_id
1 'polypeptide(L)'
;MKEQRVTNDLIKIGIFFGGPSREREISFAGGRTVYDNLNKSLFQPVPVFVDSYRNFILLDWAYVYKGTIRDFYPPVEALPPSPHAFQVYL
;
A
#
# COMPACT_ATOMS: atom_id res chain seq x y z
N MET A 1 25.09 -22.68 30.32
CA MET A 1 25.34 -21.89 29.10
C MET A 1 24.00 -21.31 28.68
N LYS A 2 23.86 -19.98 28.55
CA LYS A 2 22.59 -19.35 28.15
C LYS A 2 22.49 -19.43 26.63
N GLU A 3 21.43 -20.04 26.14
CA GLU A 3 21.12 -20.18 24.73
C GLU A 3 20.75 -18.80 24.18
N GLN A 4 21.66 -18.21 23.41
CA GLN A 4 21.44 -16.94 22.72
C GLN A 4 20.44 -17.22 21.59
N ARG A 5 19.15 -16.89 21.79
CA ARG A 5 18.19 -16.87 20.69
C ARG A 5 18.67 -15.84 19.67
N VAL A 6 19.15 -16.31 18.52
CA VAL A 6 19.23 -15.48 17.32
C VAL A 6 17.78 -15.18 16.95
N THR A 7 17.31 -13.98 17.27
CA THR A 7 16.06 -13.49 16.68
C THR A 7 16.31 -13.41 15.18
N ASN A 8 15.63 -14.27 14.44
CA ASN A 8 15.67 -14.24 12.98
C ASN A 8 14.83 -13.04 12.53
N ASP A 9 15.34 -11.83 12.76
CA ASP A 9 14.65 -10.59 12.47
C ASP A 9 14.57 -10.43 10.94
N LEU A 10 13.36 -10.58 10.42
CA LEU A 10 13.09 -10.43 8.99
C LEU A 10 13.48 -9.02 8.52
N ILE A 11 14.14 -8.93 7.37
CA ILE A 11 14.52 -7.65 6.79
C ILE A 11 13.25 -6.95 6.28
N LYS A 12 13.01 -5.72 6.74
CA LYS A 12 11.84 -4.93 6.31
C LYS A 12 12.06 -4.34 4.92
N ILE A 13 11.12 -4.57 4.01
CA ILE A 13 11.18 -4.10 2.63
C ILE A 13 10.01 -3.15 2.36
N GLY A 14 10.31 -1.87 2.15
CA GLY A 14 9.33 -0.86 1.75
C GLY A 14 8.94 -1.02 0.28
N ILE A 15 7.66 -1.28 0.01
CA ILE A 15 7.11 -1.40 -1.34
C ILE A 15 6.30 -0.14 -1.62
N PHE A 16 6.85 0.75 -2.44
CA PHE A 16 6.20 2.01 -2.82
C PHE A 16 5.40 1.83 -4.11
N PHE A 17 4.14 2.26 -4.12
CA PHE A 17 3.26 2.14 -5.29
C PHE A 17 2.19 3.24 -5.31
N GLY A 18 1.57 3.45 -6.47
CA GLY A 18 0.63 4.54 -6.73
C GLY A 18 1.33 5.74 -7.36
N GLY A 19 1.37 6.85 -6.63
CA GLY A 19 2.05 8.10 -7.00
C GLY A 19 1.23 9.03 -7.90
N PRO A 20 1.70 10.28 -8.13
CA PRO A 20 1.01 11.29 -8.93
C PRO A 20 1.19 11.05 -10.45
N SER A 21 0.76 9.89 -10.93
CA SER A 21 0.86 9.48 -12.33
C SER A 21 -0.49 9.00 -12.87
N ARG A 22 -0.67 9.11 -14.19
CA ARG A 22 -1.79 8.47 -14.92
C ARG A 22 -1.71 6.94 -14.87
N GLU A 23 -0.54 6.40 -14.56
CA GLU A 23 -0.27 4.96 -14.42
C GLU A 23 -0.42 4.46 -12.98
N ARG A 24 -0.97 5.27 -12.05
CA ARG A 24 -1.03 4.90 -10.63
C ARG A 24 -1.72 3.56 -10.35
N GLU A 25 -2.74 3.21 -11.12
CA GLU A 25 -3.44 1.92 -10.98
C GLU A 25 -2.54 0.76 -11.41
N ILE A 26 -1.74 0.97 -12.46
CA ILE A 26 -0.73 0.01 -12.92
C ILE A 26 0.36 -0.15 -11.85
N SER A 27 0.81 0.97 -11.26
CA SER A 27 1.75 0.95 -10.14
C SER A 27 1.20 0.20 -8.93
N PHE A 28 -0.07 0.41 -8.57
CA PHE A 28 -0.74 -0.30 -7.48
C PHE A 28 -0.82 -1.80 -7.72
N ALA A 29 -1.22 -2.23 -8.92
CA ALA A 29 -1.22 -3.64 -9.31
C ALA A 29 0.20 -4.26 -9.27
N GLY A 30 1.21 -3.50 -9.71
CA GLY A 30 2.62 -3.89 -9.58
C GLY A 30 3.06 -4.04 -8.12
N GLY A 31 2.69 -3.10 -7.25
CA GLY A 31 2.96 -3.15 -5.82
C GLY A 31 2.36 -4.39 -5.16
N ARG A 32 1.11 -4.75 -5.49
CA ARG A 32 0.48 -6.01 -5.06
C ARG A 32 1.29 -7.22 -5.50
N THR A 33 1.73 -7.24 -6.76
CA THR A 33 2.50 -8.35 -7.31
C THR A 33 3.81 -8.55 -6.54
N VAL A 34 4.51 -7.47 -6.20
CA VAL A 34 5.73 -7.54 -5.37
C VAL A 34 5.39 -8.02 -3.96
N TYR A 35 4.32 -7.50 -3.36
CA TYR A 35 3.87 -7.90 -2.01
C TYR A 35 3.55 -9.40 -1.91
N ASP A 36 2.95 -9.97 -2.96
CA ASP A 36 2.58 -11.38 -3.03
C ASP A 36 3.79 -12.29 -3.23
N ASN A 37 4.73 -11.88 -4.09
CA ASN A 37 5.88 -12.70 -4.48
C ASN A 37 7.13 -12.52 -3.60
N LEU A 38 7.13 -11.55 -2.68
CA LEU A 38 8.24 -11.35 -1.77
C LEU A 38 8.44 -12.60 -0.90
N ASN A 39 9.68 -13.06 -0.75
CA ASN A 39 9.98 -14.22 0.10
C ASN A 39 9.80 -13.87 1.58
N LYS A 40 8.62 -14.20 2.12
CA LYS A 40 8.21 -13.92 3.50
C LYS A 40 8.97 -14.71 4.57
N SER A 41 9.81 -15.69 4.18
CA SER A 41 10.73 -16.35 5.14
C SER A 41 12.00 -15.54 5.40
N LEU A 42 12.30 -14.56 4.55
CA LEU A 42 13.48 -13.68 4.66
C LEU A 42 13.10 -12.21 4.88
N PHE A 43 11.93 -11.81 4.38
CA PHE A 43 11.53 -10.41 4.31
C PHE A 43 10.17 -10.14 4.94
N GLN A 44 10.05 -8.99 5.61
CA GLN A 44 8.78 -8.43 6.05
C GLN A 44 8.36 -7.31 5.08
N PRO A 45 7.33 -7.49 4.25
CA PRO A 45 6.85 -6.44 3.35
C PRO A 45 6.20 -5.30 4.14
N VAL A 46 6.50 -4.07 3.73
CA VAL A 46 5.91 -2.84 4.28
C VAL A 46 5.30 -2.07 3.11
N PRO A 47 3.98 -2.18 2.87
CA PRO A 47 3.33 -1.55 1.73
C PRO A 47 3.12 -0.05 2.00
N VAL A 48 3.67 0.80 1.14
CA VAL A 48 3.59 2.26 1.25
C VAL A 48 2.89 2.80 0.02
N PHE A 49 1.63 3.20 0.19
CA PHE A 49 0.88 3.87 -0.85
C PHE A 49 1.32 5.33 -0.94
N VAL A 50 1.58 5.80 -2.16
CA VAL A 50 1.90 7.20 -2.45
C VAL A 50 0.69 7.85 -3.12
N ASP A 51 0.15 8.91 -2.55
CA ASP A 51 -1.01 9.60 -3.13
C ASP A 51 -0.61 10.63 -4.20
N SER A 52 -1.59 11.38 -4.72
CA SER A 52 -1.38 12.42 -5.76
C SER A 52 -0.65 13.66 -5.25
N TYR A 53 -0.67 13.89 -3.94
CA TYR A 53 0.04 14.98 -3.28
C TYR A 53 1.42 14.55 -2.78
N ARG A 54 1.84 13.31 -3.10
CA ARG A 54 3.13 12.70 -2.70
C ARG A 54 3.22 12.41 -1.20
N ASN A 55 2.09 12.29 -0.51
CA ASN A 55 2.05 11.78 0.85
C ASN A 55 2.39 10.30 0.87
N PHE A 56 3.15 9.87 1.87
CA PHE A 56 3.45 8.46 2.12
C PHE A 56 2.48 7.92 3.16
N ILE A 57 1.67 6.95 2.74
CA ILE A 57 0.61 6.36 3.54
C ILE A 57 1.00 4.89 3.75
N LEU A 58 1.30 4.54 5.01
CA LEU A 58 1.46 3.13 5.36
C LEU A 58 0.11 2.44 5.22
N LEU A 59 0.05 1.45 4.34
CA LEU A 59 -1.20 0.81 3.97
C LEU A 59 -1.42 -0.45 4.82
N ASP A 60 -2.64 -0.67 5.32
CA ASP A 60 -2.99 -1.99 5.89
C ASP A 60 -3.04 -3.05 4.78
N TRP A 61 -2.63 -4.27 5.09
CA TRP A 61 -2.55 -5.37 4.13
C TRP A 61 -3.88 -5.64 3.41
N ALA A 62 -5.02 -5.42 4.07
CA ALA A 62 -6.33 -5.65 3.47
C ALA A 62 -6.60 -4.74 2.27
N TYR A 63 -6.00 -3.54 2.25
CA TYR A 63 -6.17 -2.59 1.16
C TYR A 63 -5.28 -2.92 -0.04
N VAL A 64 -4.18 -3.66 0.14
CA VAL A 64 -3.35 -4.15 -0.97
C VAL A 64 -4.18 -4.98 -1.94
N TYR A 65 -5.21 -5.68 -1.46
CA TYR A 65 -6.06 -6.59 -2.25
C TYR A 65 -7.35 -5.96 -2.81
N LYS A 66 -7.54 -4.64 -2.70
CA LYS A 66 -8.70 -3.96 -3.30
C LYS A 66 -8.63 -3.93 -4.83
N GLY A 67 -9.78 -3.84 -5.51
CA GLY A 67 -9.81 -3.88 -6.98
C GLY A 67 -9.06 -2.72 -7.61
N THR A 68 -9.30 -1.50 -7.11
CA THR A 68 -8.67 -0.26 -7.57
C THR A 68 -8.29 0.62 -6.39
N ILE A 69 -7.48 1.67 -6.62
CA ILE A 69 -7.17 2.67 -5.58
C ILE A 69 -8.45 3.32 -5.04
N ARG A 70 -9.46 3.50 -5.89
CA ARG A 70 -10.75 4.16 -5.55
C ARG A 70 -11.58 3.41 -4.52
N ASP A 71 -11.34 2.11 -4.36
CA ASP A 71 -12.07 1.29 -3.39
C ASP A 71 -11.66 1.60 -1.94
N PHE A 72 -10.57 2.34 -1.75
CA PHE A 72 -10.05 2.70 -0.44
C PHE A 72 -9.52 4.13 -0.30
N TYR A 73 -9.27 4.85 -1.39
CA TYR A 73 -8.71 6.19 -1.37
C TYR A 73 -9.39 7.14 -2.37
N PRO A 74 -9.72 8.40 -1.98
CA PRO A 74 -9.57 8.96 -0.64
C PRO A 74 -10.50 8.27 0.39
N PRO A 75 -10.16 8.30 1.68
CA PRO A 75 -11.02 7.74 2.72
C PRO A 75 -12.36 8.48 2.75
N VAL A 76 -13.42 7.78 3.18
CA VAL A 76 -14.80 8.29 3.13
C VAL A 76 -14.94 9.62 3.88
N GLU A 77 -14.23 9.77 4.98
CA GLU A 77 -14.23 10.95 5.84
C GLU A 77 -13.59 12.18 5.17
N ALA A 78 -12.74 11.96 4.16
CA ALA A 78 -12.08 13.02 3.39
C ALA A 78 -12.85 13.39 2.10
N LEU A 79 -13.95 12.68 1.78
CA LEU A 79 -14.76 13.01 0.62
C LEU A 79 -15.56 14.29 0.87
N PRO A 80 -15.54 15.27 -0.07
CA PRO A 80 -16.42 16.42 0.03
C PRO A 80 -17.88 15.99 -0.11
N PRO A 81 -18.84 16.73 0.47
CA PRO A 81 -20.26 16.51 0.21
C PRO A 81 -20.53 16.53 -1.29
N SER A 82 -20.96 15.41 -1.84
CA SER A 82 -21.23 15.25 -3.27
C SER A 82 -22.73 14.95 -3.46
N PRO A 83 -23.53 15.90 -3.98
CA PRO A 83 -24.98 15.73 -4.18
C PRO A 83 -25.35 14.50 -5.03
N HIS A 84 -24.41 14.04 -5.86
CA HIS A 84 -24.58 12.92 -6.78
C HIS A 84 -23.61 11.76 -6.51
N ALA A 85 -22.86 11.82 -5.39
CA ALA A 85 -21.88 10.80 -4.98
C ALA A 85 -20.84 10.42 -6.05
N PHE A 86 -20.47 11.34 -6.95
CA PHE A 86 -19.38 11.11 -7.91
C PHE A 86 -18.04 10.96 -7.18
N GLN A 87 -17.30 9.90 -7.51
CA GLN A 87 -15.94 9.70 -7.01
C GLN A 87 -14.92 10.50 -7.83
N VAL A 88 -14.38 11.57 -7.24
CA VAL A 88 -13.32 12.39 -7.82
C VAL A 88 -11.96 11.72 -7.56
N TYR A 89 -11.09 11.64 -8.58
CA TYR A 89 -9.68 11.33 -8.35
C TYR A 89 -9.01 12.58 -7.77
N LEU A 90 -8.52 12.47 -6.54
CA LEU A 90 -7.60 13.45 -5.95
C LEU A 90 -6.17 13.06 -6.26
#